data_AF-A0A934TD91-F1
#
_entry.id   AF-A0A934TD91-F1
#
_cell.length_a   1.000
_cell.length_b   1.000
_cell.length_c   1.000
_cell.angle_alpha   90.00
_cell.angle_beta   90.00
_cell.angle_gamma   90.00
#
_symmetry.space_group_name_H-M   'P 1'
#
loop_
_entity.id
_entity.type
_entity.pdbx_description
1 polymer ?
#
loop_
_entity_poly.entity_id
_entity_poly.type
_entity_poly.pdbx_seq_one_letter_code
_entity_poly.pdbx_strand_id
1 'polypeptide(L)'
;MKNILLKGLFLSLLVCAFIACDSDNDSPWTEPEITTSGVYVLNSGSSGLKVGGSLTYYDYKTGSVTKDIFTNKNGIELGNGAQDMVIYGSKMYISVTKSNCIYVTDKTGKLLKNNEGKDAIIKPMNNSNQPQQPRSVIAHAGYVYVSTYDGDIVRIDTTAINIDKKTATGGTYPEEMTIVNNKLYTVISDYLGTGIGKVLSVINLSSFSKDSDIAVALNPTKIKSDKNGNIYIISNGNYVDVPSSLQKIAAGSNIVTTIGTDAATNMEIAGDKLLLMKEVYNSETKKSTTALSYYDIKENKIVNKSFVEEGKADLTNTYNITVDPLTNNIYMATSDYKNEGNMHIFNGNGGYVKSFKTGGINPMGAYFITGAK
;
A
#
# COMPACT_ATOMS: atom_id res chain seq x y z
N MET A 1 -42.89 -44.95 71.48
CA MET A 1 -44.25 -44.36 71.54
C MET A 1 -44.18 -42.92 71.04
N LYS A 2 -45.00 -42.62 70.01
CA LYS A 2 -45.62 -41.33 69.59
C LYS A 2 -45.04 -40.03 70.19
N ASN A 3 -44.46 -39.13 69.41
CA ASN A 3 -45.04 -38.09 68.51
C ASN A 3 -44.98 -36.69 69.16
N ILE A 4 -44.68 -35.67 68.34
CA ILE A 4 -45.20 -34.27 68.30
C ILE A 4 -44.07 -33.36 67.74
N LEU A 5 -44.04 -33.00 66.45
CA LEU A 5 -44.66 -31.79 65.83
C LEU A 5 -44.26 -30.45 66.47
N LEU A 6 -43.41 -29.64 65.81
CA LEU A 6 -43.76 -28.24 65.43
C LEU A 6 -42.68 -27.53 64.57
N LYS A 7 -43.10 -27.20 63.34
CA LYS A 7 -42.95 -25.92 62.61
C LYS A 7 -41.61 -25.16 62.68
N GLY A 8 -40.78 -25.35 61.66
CA GLY A 8 -39.68 -24.45 61.29
C GLY A 8 -40.09 -23.50 60.16
N LEU A 9 -39.80 -22.23 60.39
CA LEU A 9 -40.17 -21.01 59.67
C LEU A 9 -39.64 -20.96 58.22
N PHE A 10 -40.48 -20.49 57.29
CA PHE A 10 -40.10 -20.09 55.94
C PHE A 10 -39.11 -18.91 56.00
N LEU A 11 -37.90 -19.07 55.47
CA LEU A 11 -37.01 -17.97 55.12
C LEU A 11 -36.64 -18.10 53.64
N SER A 12 -37.27 -17.26 52.82
CA SER A 12 -36.98 -17.14 51.39
C SER A 12 -35.60 -16.53 51.18
N LEU A 13 -34.62 -17.34 50.78
CA LEU A 13 -33.37 -16.87 50.22
C LEU A 13 -33.60 -16.51 48.75
N LEU A 14 -33.74 -15.21 48.50
CA LEU A 14 -33.69 -14.60 47.19
C LEU A 14 -32.26 -14.80 46.64
N VAL A 15 -32.08 -15.76 45.73
CA VAL A 15 -30.84 -15.89 44.97
C VAL A 15 -30.87 -14.84 43.88
N CYS A 16 -30.19 -13.72 44.11
CA CYS A 16 -29.83 -12.79 43.05
C CYS A 16 -28.85 -13.51 42.11
N ALA A 17 -29.35 -14.04 41.00
CA ALA A 17 -28.49 -14.37 39.87
C ALA A 17 -27.95 -13.04 39.32
N PHE A 18 -26.66 -12.80 39.53
CA PHE A 18 -25.93 -11.82 38.74
C PHE A 18 -25.89 -12.32 37.30
N ILE A 19 -26.86 -11.90 36.49
CA ILE A 19 -26.68 -11.86 35.03
C ILE A 19 -25.72 -10.71 34.78
N ALA A 20 -24.43 -11.03 34.74
CA ALA A 20 -23.45 -10.17 34.10
C ALA A 20 -23.75 -10.22 32.59
N CYS A 21 -24.45 -9.20 32.11
CA CYS A 21 -24.59 -8.94 30.68
C CYS A 21 -23.23 -8.39 30.22
N ASP A 22 -22.32 -9.28 29.84
CA ASP A 22 -21.08 -8.90 29.19
C ASP A 22 -21.42 -8.56 27.74
N SER A 23 -21.36 -7.27 27.40
CA SER A 23 -21.56 -6.80 26.03
C SER A 23 -20.26 -6.88 25.24
N ASP A 24 -19.54 -7.99 25.34
CA ASP A 24 -18.38 -8.27 24.50
C ASP A 24 -18.85 -9.17 23.36
N ASN A 25 -19.23 -8.51 22.27
CA ASN A 25 -19.60 -9.18 21.03
C ASN A 25 -18.33 -9.63 20.28
N ASP A 26 -17.49 -10.42 20.93
CA ASP A 26 -16.30 -11.03 20.35
C ASP A 26 -16.72 -12.34 19.67
N SER A 27 -17.37 -12.21 18.52
CA SER A 27 -17.46 -13.35 17.60
C SER A 27 -16.04 -13.81 17.27
N PRO A 28 -15.71 -15.10 17.39
CA PRO A 28 -14.37 -15.60 17.13
C PRO A 28 -13.93 -15.23 15.71
N TRP A 29 -12.68 -14.79 15.55
CA TRP A 29 -12.12 -14.51 14.22
C TRP A 29 -12.27 -15.75 13.34
N THR A 30 -12.89 -15.55 12.18
CA THR A 30 -13.16 -16.63 11.23
C THR A 30 -12.22 -16.50 10.05
N GLU A 31 -11.45 -17.56 9.79
CA GLU A 31 -10.55 -17.63 8.66
C GLU A 31 -11.33 -17.52 7.34
N PRO A 32 -10.94 -16.63 6.42
CA PRO A 32 -11.60 -16.53 5.13
C PRO A 32 -11.10 -17.60 4.18
N GLU A 33 -11.99 -18.10 3.33
CA GLU A 33 -11.57 -18.82 2.13
C GLU A 33 -10.92 -17.83 1.15
N ILE A 34 -9.61 -17.93 0.97
CA ILE A 34 -8.89 -17.09 0.01
C ILE A 34 -9.15 -17.61 -1.40
N THR A 35 -9.85 -16.80 -2.18
CA THR A 35 -10.13 -17.06 -3.59
C THR A 35 -9.18 -16.25 -4.49
N THR A 36 -9.04 -16.64 -5.76
CA THR A 36 -8.30 -15.87 -6.81
C THR A 36 -8.98 -14.55 -7.18
N SER A 37 -9.92 -14.15 -6.36
CA SER A 37 -11.05 -13.33 -6.67
C SER A 37 -11.10 -12.20 -5.65
N GLY A 38 -10.81 -12.46 -4.38
CA GLY A 38 -10.61 -11.35 -3.44
C GLY A 38 -9.35 -10.51 -3.66
N VAL A 39 -9.27 -9.46 -2.84
CA VAL A 39 -8.23 -8.44 -2.84
C VAL A 39 -7.77 -8.19 -1.40
N TYR A 40 -6.48 -7.90 -1.24
CA TYR A 40 -5.94 -7.47 0.04
C TYR A 40 -5.91 -5.95 0.15
N VAL A 41 -6.22 -5.41 1.31
CA VAL A 41 -6.04 -4.00 1.64
C VAL A 41 -4.99 -3.91 2.74
N LEU A 42 -3.88 -3.23 2.43
CA LEU A 42 -2.84 -2.93 3.41
C LEU A 42 -3.15 -1.58 4.06
N ASN A 43 -3.18 -1.54 5.39
CA ASN A 43 -3.35 -0.30 6.15
C ASN A 43 -2.03 0.07 6.81
N SER A 44 -1.56 1.30 6.68
CA SER A 44 -0.26 1.69 7.26
C SER A 44 -0.31 1.82 8.78
N GLY A 45 -1.51 2.00 9.33
CA GLY A 45 -1.70 2.43 10.71
C GLY A 45 -1.44 3.93 10.87
N SER A 46 -1.27 4.36 12.12
CA SER A 46 -1.01 5.76 12.48
C SER A 46 -0.02 5.84 13.64
N SER A 47 1.18 6.33 13.34
CA SER A 47 2.22 6.52 14.37
C SER A 47 1.80 7.54 15.44
N GLY A 48 1.07 8.59 15.05
CA GLY A 48 0.57 9.59 16.00
C GLY A 48 -0.45 9.02 17.00
N LEU A 49 -1.22 8.01 16.57
CA LEU A 49 -2.20 7.30 17.42
C LEU A 49 -1.65 6.00 18.02
N LYS A 50 -0.39 5.65 17.73
CA LYS A 50 0.25 4.39 18.15
C LYS A 50 -0.52 3.15 17.68
N VAL A 51 -1.11 3.22 16.49
CA VAL A 51 -1.81 2.09 15.85
C VAL A 51 -0.91 1.52 14.77
N GLY A 52 -0.59 0.24 14.86
CA GLY A 52 0.17 -0.49 13.84
C GLY A 52 -0.61 -0.67 12.53
N GLY A 53 0.08 -1.13 11.50
CA GLY A 53 -0.54 -1.53 10.25
C GLY A 53 -1.35 -2.81 10.39
N SER A 54 -2.27 -3.01 9.46
CA SER A 54 -3.10 -4.22 9.38
C SER A 54 -3.23 -4.69 7.94
N LEU A 55 -3.58 -5.97 7.77
CA LEU A 55 -3.85 -6.58 6.48
C LEU A 55 -5.29 -7.11 6.49
N THR A 56 -6.11 -6.60 5.58
CA THR A 56 -7.52 -6.98 5.45
C THR A 56 -7.73 -7.73 4.13
N TYR A 57 -8.51 -8.79 4.16
CA TYR A 57 -8.97 -9.48 2.96
C TYR A 57 -10.42 -9.10 2.63
N TYR A 58 -10.67 -8.82 1.36
CA TYR A 58 -12.01 -8.57 0.85
C TYR A 58 -12.35 -9.58 -0.26
N ASP A 59 -13.40 -10.37 -0.08
CA ASP A 59 -13.89 -11.29 -1.11
C ASP A 59 -14.94 -10.58 -1.98
N TYR A 60 -14.70 -10.48 -3.31
CA TYR A 60 -15.65 -9.78 -4.17
C TYR A 60 -16.98 -10.50 -4.35
N LYS A 61 -16.99 -11.85 -4.28
CA LYS A 61 -18.16 -12.70 -4.58
C LYS A 61 -19.15 -12.61 -3.44
N THR A 62 -18.67 -12.75 -2.21
CA THR A 62 -19.52 -12.72 -1.03
C THR A 62 -19.70 -11.30 -0.48
N GLY A 63 -18.76 -10.40 -0.79
CA GLY A 63 -18.70 -9.07 -0.17
C GLY A 63 -18.17 -9.09 1.27
N SER A 64 -17.64 -10.21 1.73
CA SER A 64 -17.11 -10.36 3.09
C SER A 64 -15.79 -9.62 3.25
N VAL A 65 -15.63 -8.96 4.40
CA VAL A 65 -14.39 -8.31 4.84
C VAL A 65 -13.85 -9.08 6.04
N THR A 66 -12.64 -9.60 5.94
CA THR A 66 -11.94 -10.21 7.07
C THR A 66 -10.72 -9.39 7.43
N LYS A 67 -10.77 -8.79 8.62
CA LYS A 67 -9.75 -7.88 9.14
C LYS A 67 -8.59 -8.65 9.81
N ASP A 68 -7.47 -7.96 9.99
CA ASP A 68 -6.33 -8.40 10.79
C ASP A 68 -5.80 -9.80 10.42
N ILE A 69 -5.80 -10.12 9.12
CA ILE A 69 -5.39 -11.42 8.59
C ILE A 69 -3.99 -11.80 9.10
N PHE A 70 -3.04 -10.88 8.97
CA PHE A 70 -1.66 -11.16 9.34
C PHE A 70 -1.51 -11.49 10.83
N THR A 71 -2.11 -10.67 11.71
CA THR A 71 -2.00 -10.86 13.16
C THR A 71 -2.65 -12.17 13.59
N ASN A 72 -3.85 -12.46 13.10
CA ASN A 72 -4.58 -13.69 13.45
C ASN A 72 -3.87 -14.95 12.94
N LYS A 73 -3.23 -14.89 11.76
CA LYS A 73 -2.48 -16.03 11.19
C LYS A 73 -1.15 -16.31 11.89
N ASN A 74 -0.52 -15.30 12.46
CA ASN A 74 0.87 -15.39 12.89
C ASN A 74 1.08 -15.17 14.40
N GLY A 75 0.08 -14.64 15.11
CA GLY A 75 0.18 -14.32 16.54
C GLY A 75 1.14 -13.16 16.84
N ILE A 76 1.51 -12.38 15.81
CA ILE A 76 2.37 -11.19 15.94
C ILE A 76 1.76 -10.03 15.14
N GLU A 77 1.93 -8.81 15.63
CA GLU A 77 1.48 -7.62 14.92
C GLU A 77 2.28 -7.38 13.64
N LEU A 78 1.64 -6.80 12.61
CA LEU A 78 2.34 -6.41 11.38
C LEU A 78 3.39 -5.33 11.65
N GLY A 79 3.17 -4.46 12.65
CA GLY A 79 4.11 -3.43 13.06
C GLY A 79 3.79 -2.06 12.48
N ASN A 80 4.71 -1.11 12.56
CA ASN A 80 4.44 0.31 12.32
C ASN A 80 4.85 0.76 10.92
N GLY A 81 3.95 1.48 10.24
CA GLY A 81 4.23 2.05 8.93
C GLY A 81 4.32 0.98 7.85
N ALA A 82 3.30 0.11 7.76
CA ALA A 82 3.15 -0.76 6.61
C ALA A 82 3.01 0.12 5.36
N GLN A 83 3.90 -0.08 4.39
CA GLN A 83 4.17 0.92 3.38
C GLN A 83 3.73 0.48 1.99
N ASP A 84 4.06 -0.75 1.61
CA ASP A 84 3.79 -1.27 0.28
C ASP A 84 3.70 -2.80 0.33
N MET A 85 3.09 -3.39 -0.69
CA MET A 85 3.02 -4.85 -0.85
C MET A 85 3.07 -5.25 -2.32
N VAL A 86 3.63 -6.43 -2.60
CA VAL A 86 3.39 -7.10 -3.88
C VAL A 86 2.99 -8.54 -3.66
N ILE A 87 2.02 -9.01 -4.45
CA ILE A 87 1.67 -10.43 -4.54
C ILE A 87 2.35 -10.97 -5.79
N TYR A 88 3.31 -11.88 -5.60
CA TYR A 88 4.10 -12.44 -6.69
C TYR A 88 4.13 -13.96 -6.61
N GLY A 89 3.62 -14.62 -7.67
CA GLY A 89 3.39 -16.06 -7.68
C GLY A 89 2.44 -16.49 -6.56
N SER A 90 2.96 -17.30 -5.63
CA SER A 90 2.21 -17.82 -4.46
C SER A 90 2.50 -17.04 -3.16
N LYS A 91 3.29 -15.98 -3.20
CA LYS A 91 3.79 -15.27 -2.01
C LYS A 91 3.34 -13.82 -2.00
N MET A 92 3.18 -13.25 -0.81
CA MET A 92 3.04 -11.81 -0.60
C MET A 92 4.29 -11.28 0.09
N TYR A 93 4.76 -10.11 -0.32
CA TYR A 93 5.91 -9.42 0.24
C TYR A 93 5.45 -8.07 0.75
N ILE A 94 5.50 -7.85 2.06
CA ILE A 94 4.93 -6.67 2.73
C ILE A 94 6.06 -5.86 3.36
N SER A 95 6.30 -4.64 2.89
CA SER A 95 7.27 -3.73 3.50
C SER A 95 6.63 -2.98 4.67
N VAL A 96 7.34 -2.94 5.80
CA VAL A 96 6.92 -2.24 7.01
C VAL A 96 8.08 -1.34 7.46
N THR A 97 8.01 -0.08 7.05
CA THR A 97 9.12 0.88 7.10
C THR A 97 9.65 1.06 8.52
N LYS A 98 8.79 1.44 9.49
CA LYS A 98 9.26 1.78 10.85
C LYS A 98 9.63 0.56 11.67
N SER A 99 9.07 -0.60 11.36
CA SER A 99 9.49 -1.88 11.97
C SER A 99 10.74 -2.48 11.32
N ASN A 100 11.26 -1.90 10.22
CA ASN A 100 12.37 -2.44 9.43
C ASN A 100 12.17 -3.92 9.04
N CYS A 101 10.95 -4.28 8.62
CA CYS A 101 10.61 -5.64 8.24
C CYS A 101 10.12 -5.69 6.80
N ILE A 102 10.47 -6.77 6.10
CA ILE A 102 9.79 -7.24 4.90
C ILE A 102 9.27 -8.63 5.24
N TYR A 103 7.96 -8.76 5.42
CA TYR A 103 7.31 -10.03 5.72
C TYR A 103 7.02 -10.78 4.43
N VAL A 104 7.31 -12.08 4.42
CA VAL A 104 6.96 -12.95 3.30
C VAL A 104 5.97 -14.01 3.76
N THR A 105 4.78 -13.96 3.19
CA THR A 105 3.66 -14.84 3.55
C THR A 105 3.17 -15.63 2.34
N ASP A 106 2.44 -16.71 2.59
CA ASP A 106 1.58 -17.29 1.56
C ASP A 106 0.34 -16.41 1.32
N LYS A 107 -0.48 -16.77 0.33
CA LYS A 107 -1.73 -16.06 0.03
C LYS A 107 -2.79 -16.16 1.12
N THR A 108 -2.61 -16.93 2.20
CA THR A 108 -3.50 -16.90 3.37
C THR A 108 -3.09 -15.87 4.41
N GLY A 109 -1.93 -15.22 4.22
CA GLY A 109 -1.32 -14.31 5.17
C GLY A 109 -0.48 -15.01 6.23
N LYS A 110 -0.24 -16.32 6.11
CA LYS A 110 0.65 -17.07 7.00
C LYS A 110 2.10 -16.84 6.62
N LEU A 111 2.95 -16.55 7.60
CA LEU A 111 4.40 -16.45 7.39
C LEU A 111 4.96 -17.74 6.83
N LEU A 112 5.74 -17.60 5.77
CA LEU A 112 6.53 -18.70 5.23
C LEU A 112 7.78 -18.92 6.08
N LYS A 113 8.43 -20.05 5.86
CA LYS A 113 9.78 -20.30 6.36
C LYS A 113 10.79 -20.03 5.26
N ASN A 114 11.92 -19.43 5.61
CA ASN A 114 13.07 -19.32 4.71
C ASN A 114 13.84 -20.66 4.63
N ASN A 115 14.89 -20.71 3.83
CA ASN A 115 15.71 -21.93 3.66
C ASN A 115 16.40 -22.41 4.95
N GLU A 116 16.44 -21.60 6.01
CA GLU A 116 16.97 -21.98 7.33
C GLU A 116 15.87 -22.47 8.29
N GLY A 117 14.62 -22.59 7.83
CA GLY A 117 13.48 -22.98 8.66
C GLY A 117 12.96 -21.89 9.60
N LYS A 118 13.45 -20.65 9.49
CA LYS A 118 13.01 -19.50 10.30
C LYS A 118 11.84 -18.79 9.63
N ASP A 119 11.00 -18.11 10.42
CA ASP A 119 9.95 -17.24 9.86
C ASP A 119 10.56 -16.23 8.90
N ALA A 120 9.94 -16.06 7.74
CA ALA A 120 10.41 -15.22 6.66
C ALA A 120 10.15 -13.73 6.95
N ILE A 121 10.91 -13.22 7.91
CA ILE A 121 10.95 -11.82 8.35
C ILE A 121 12.31 -11.27 7.97
N ILE A 122 12.39 -10.61 6.82
CA ILE A 122 13.63 -10.03 6.31
C ILE A 122 13.81 -8.64 6.93
N LYS A 123 14.99 -8.38 7.50
CA LYS A 123 15.35 -7.08 8.09
C LYS A 123 16.54 -6.50 7.34
N PRO A 124 16.34 -5.58 6.38
CA PRO A 124 17.45 -5.02 5.61
C PRO A 124 18.35 -4.18 6.53
N MET A 125 19.66 -4.39 6.41
CA MET A 125 20.70 -3.73 7.20
C MET A 125 21.77 -3.15 6.27
N ASN A 126 22.26 -1.95 6.60
CA ASN A 126 23.39 -1.38 5.88
C ASN A 126 24.73 -1.95 6.37
N ASN A 127 25.83 -1.51 5.74
CA ASN A 127 27.16 -2.02 6.05
C ASN A 127 27.63 -1.71 7.48
N SER A 128 26.96 -0.77 8.16
CA SER A 128 27.18 -0.40 9.56
C SER A 128 26.19 -1.09 10.52
N ASN A 129 25.51 -2.15 10.06
CA ASN A 129 24.46 -2.85 10.81
C ASN A 129 23.37 -1.92 11.34
N GLN A 130 22.96 -0.91 10.56
CA GLN A 130 21.79 -0.09 10.88
C GLN A 130 20.56 -0.47 10.05
N PRO A 131 19.35 -0.38 10.63
CA PRO A 131 18.09 -0.59 9.91
C PRO A 131 17.95 0.32 8.69
N GLN A 132 17.62 -0.25 7.53
CA GLN A 132 17.49 0.52 6.28
C GLN A 132 16.08 1.06 6.00
N GLN A 133 15.07 0.63 6.76
CA GLN A 133 13.67 1.05 6.65
C GLN A 133 13.10 0.85 5.22
N PRO A 134 12.56 -0.34 4.89
CA PRO A 134 12.08 -0.66 3.55
C PRO A 134 10.88 0.22 3.15
N ARG A 135 10.79 0.58 1.87
CA ARG A 135 9.82 1.51 1.28
C ARG A 135 8.97 0.80 0.22
N SER A 136 9.14 1.11 -1.06
CA SER A 136 8.35 0.53 -2.15
C SER A 136 8.81 -0.88 -2.50
N VAL A 137 7.90 -1.72 -3.00
CA VAL A 137 8.12 -3.12 -3.34
C VAL A 137 7.60 -3.41 -4.75
N ILE A 138 8.45 -3.94 -5.63
CA ILE A 138 8.04 -4.44 -6.95
C ILE A 138 8.64 -5.81 -7.24
N ALA A 139 8.00 -6.61 -8.08
CA ALA A 139 8.48 -7.94 -8.45
C ALA A 139 8.75 -8.04 -9.96
N HIS A 140 9.82 -8.73 -10.34
CA HIS A 140 10.16 -9.01 -11.73
C HIS A 140 11.11 -10.20 -11.85
N ALA A 141 10.87 -11.06 -12.84
CA ALA A 141 11.77 -12.16 -13.24
C ALA A 141 12.31 -13.03 -12.08
N GLY A 142 11.44 -13.47 -11.17
CA GLY A 142 11.83 -14.35 -10.05
C GLY A 142 12.43 -13.62 -8.85
N TYR A 143 12.48 -12.28 -8.86
CA TYR A 143 13.00 -11.45 -7.79
C TYR A 143 11.98 -10.43 -7.31
N VAL A 144 12.14 -10.00 -6.07
CA VAL A 144 11.45 -8.83 -5.49
C VAL A 144 12.48 -7.76 -5.16
N TYR A 145 12.20 -6.53 -5.56
CA TYR A 145 13.05 -5.37 -5.35
C TYR A 145 12.37 -4.46 -4.34
N VAL A 146 13.14 -3.99 -3.36
CA VAL A 146 12.64 -3.11 -2.30
C VAL A 146 13.56 -1.91 -2.17
N SER A 147 13.01 -0.70 -2.29
CA SER A 147 13.75 0.52 -1.99
C SER A 147 13.90 0.68 -0.48
N THR A 148 15.02 1.24 -0.02
CA THR A 148 15.26 1.49 1.40
C THR A 148 15.51 2.96 1.66
N TYR A 149 15.03 3.46 2.79
CA TYR A 149 15.08 4.89 3.15
C TYR A 149 16.51 5.47 3.08
N ASP A 150 17.52 4.67 3.40
CA ASP A 150 18.92 5.07 3.44
C ASP A 150 19.64 5.11 2.08
N GLY A 151 18.98 4.70 0.98
CA GLY A 151 19.50 4.92 -0.37
C GLY A 151 19.82 3.68 -1.19
N ASP A 152 19.53 2.47 -0.69
CA ASP A 152 19.77 1.22 -1.43
C ASP A 152 18.49 0.69 -2.09
N ILE A 153 18.66 -0.14 -3.12
CA ILE A 153 17.68 -1.13 -3.55
C ILE A 153 18.19 -2.50 -3.13
N VAL A 154 17.40 -3.23 -2.34
CA VAL A 154 17.66 -4.64 -2.00
C VAL A 154 16.90 -5.54 -2.96
N ARG A 155 17.51 -6.66 -3.34
CA ARG A 155 16.90 -7.71 -4.14
C ARG A 155 16.70 -8.96 -3.30
N ILE A 156 15.49 -9.49 -3.33
CA ILE A 156 15.10 -10.71 -2.65
C ILE A 156 14.94 -11.81 -3.69
N ASP A 157 15.66 -12.91 -3.51
CA ASP A 157 15.43 -14.14 -4.26
C ASP A 157 14.12 -14.79 -3.78
N THR A 158 13.18 -15.00 -4.68
CA THR A 158 11.83 -15.47 -4.31
C THR A 158 11.77 -16.97 -3.99
N THR A 159 12.82 -17.72 -4.33
CA THR A 159 12.97 -19.14 -3.99
C THR A 159 13.59 -19.28 -2.61
N ALA A 160 14.70 -18.57 -2.36
CA ALA A 160 15.43 -18.65 -1.09
C ALA A 160 14.81 -17.81 0.03
N ILE A 161 14.02 -16.79 -0.32
CA ILE A 161 13.36 -15.86 0.60
C ILE A 161 14.38 -15.13 1.47
N ASN A 162 15.44 -14.60 0.84
CA ASN A 162 16.46 -13.79 1.47
C ASN A 162 16.95 -12.68 0.53
N ILE A 163 17.61 -11.68 1.10
CA ILE A 163 18.29 -10.66 0.31
C ILE A 163 19.55 -11.30 -0.28
N ASP A 164 19.65 -11.35 -1.60
CA ASP A 164 20.79 -11.94 -2.32
C ASP A 164 21.74 -10.87 -2.88
N LYS A 165 21.20 -9.69 -3.18
CA LYS A 165 21.97 -8.53 -3.65
C LYS A 165 21.43 -7.22 -3.11
N LYS A 166 22.31 -6.22 -3.13
CA LYS A 166 21.98 -4.84 -2.80
C LYS A 166 22.78 -3.89 -3.70
N THR A 167 22.20 -2.76 -4.07
CA THR A 167 22.87 -1.75 -4.87
C THR A 167 22.49 -0.35 -4.42
N ALA A 168 23.47 0.56 -4.36
CA ALA A 168 23.24 1.94 -3.98
C ALA A 168 22.63 2.72 -5.13
N THR A 169 21.60 3.51 -4.85
CA THR A 169 20.98 4.40 -5.84
C THR A 169 21.81 5.67 -6.08
N GLY A 170 22.74 5.99 -5.16
CA GLY A 170 23.55 7.21 -5.18
C GLY A 170 22.83 8.45 -4.62
N GLY A 171 21.64 8.28 -4.04
CA GLY A 171 20.93 9.32 -3.29
C GLY A 171 20.21 8.71 -2.08
N THR A 172 19.62 9.57 -1.26
CA THR A 172 18.83 9.18 -0.08
C THR A 172 17.34 9.20 -0.42
N TYR A 173 16.54 8.43 0.32
CA TYR A 173 15.08 8.40 0.18
C TYR A 173 14.58 7.95 -1.22
N PRO A 174 15.06 6.82 -1.77
CA PRO A 174 14.40 6.20 -2.91
C PRO A 174 12.97 5.79 -2.51
N GLU A 175 12.00 6.20 -3.31
CA GLU A 175 10.58 5.89 -3.09
C GLU A 175 10.10 4.83 -4.10
N GLU A 176 9.06 5.12 -4.88
CA GLU A 176 8.47 4.18 -5.83
C GLU A 176 9.45 3.74 -6.93
N MET A 177 9.15 2.60 -7.53
CA MET A 177 9.95 1.98 -8.57
C MET A 177 9.10 1.54 -9.75
N THR A 178 9.69 1.53 -10.94
CA THR A 178 9.13 0.85 -12.11
C THR A 178 10.21 0.12 -12.90
N ILE A 179 9.84 -0.89 -13.68
CA ILE A 179 10.76 -1.66 -14.50
C ILE A 179 10.35 -1.57 -15.96
N VAL A 180 11.28 -1.13 -16.81
CA VAL A 180 11.12 -1.07 -18.26
C VAL A 180 12.40 -1.59 -18.90
N ASN A 181 12.28 -2.49 -19.89
CA ASN A 181 13.42 -3.02 -20.65
C ASN A 181 14.59 -3.55 -19.80
N ASN A 182 14.27 -4.34 -18.77
CA ASN A 182 15.25 -4.93 -17.83
C ASN A 182 16.10 -3.88 -17.06
N LYS A 183 15.58 -2.66 -16.93
CA LYS A 183 16.11 -1.62 -16.06
C LYS A 183 15.07 -1.25 -15.03
N LEU A 184 15.52 -1.11 -13.78
CA LEU A 184 14.72 -0.59 -12.68
C LEU A 184 14.99 0.91 -12.57
N TYR A 185 13.91 1.68 -12.47
CA TYR A 185 13.93 3.13 -12.32
C TYR A 185 13.33 3.46 -10.95
N THR A 186 14.04 4.23 -10.13
CA THR A 186 13.56 4.64 -8.81
C THR A 186 13.73 6.14 -8.61
N VAL A 187 12.68 6.78 -8.10
CA VAL A 187 12.68 8.21 -7.82
C VAL A 187 13.43 8.49 -6.53
N ILE A 188 14.28 9.52 -6.53
CA ILE A 188 15.04 9.94 -5.35
C ILE A 188 14.40 11.19 -4.76
N SER A 189 13.61 11.01 -3.70
CA SER A 189 12.85 12.06 -3.04
C SER A 189 13.75 13.09 -2.33
N ASP A 190 13.21 14.28 -2.08
CA ASP A 190 13.80 15.27 -1.18
C ASP A 190 13.03 15.39 0.14
N TYR A 191 12.55 14.27 0.69
CA TYR A 191 11.65 14.24 1.84
C TYR A 191 12.09 15.12 3.03
N LEU A 192 13.40 15.17 3.32
CA LEU A 192 13.97 16.00 4.39
C LEU A 192 14.64 17.30 3.91
N GLY A 193 14.58 17.64 2.62
CA GLY A 193 15.24 18.83 2.07
C GLY A 193 16.78 18.79 2.12
N THR A 194 17.34 17.60 2.30
CA THR A 194 18.79 17.36 2.48
C THR A 194 19.37 16.41 1.45
N GLY A 195 18.52 15.83 0.59
CA GLY A 195 18.91 14.86 -0.42
C GLY A 195 19.23 15.51 -1.77
N ILE A 196 19.55 14.69 -2.76
CA ILE A 196 19.69 15.17 -4.14
C ILE A 196 18.32 15.61 -4.69
N GLY A 197 17.28 14.81 -4.44
CA GLY A 197 15.90 15.25 -4.58
C GLY A 197 15.41 15.58 -5.99
N LYS A 198 16.16 15.26 -7.04
CA LYS A 198 15.89 15.75 -8.41
C LYS A 198 16.36 14.79 -9.49
N VAL A 199 16.45 13.50 -9.15
CA VAL A 199 16.94 12.46 -10.05
C VAL A 199 16.08 11.21 -9.99
N LEU A 200 16.04 10.53 -11.13
CA LEU A 200 15.64 9.14 -11.26
C LEU A 200 16.91 8.30 -11.35
N SER A 201 17.13 7.40 -10.39
CA SER A 201 18.25 6.47 -10.43
C SER A 201 17.87 5.25 -11.27
N VAL A 202 18.75 4.88 -12.20
CA VAL A 202 18.56 3.76 -13.13
C VAL A 202 19.48 2.61 -12.71
N ILE A 203 18.93 1.43 -12.50
CA ILE A 203 19.66 0.21 -12.13
C ILE A 203 19.50 -0.81 -13.26
N ASN A 204 20.64 -1.30 -13.77
CA ASN A 204 20.66 -2.40 -14.72
C ASN A 204 20.39 -3.71 -13.96
N LEU A 205 19.32 -4.44 -14.30
CA LEU A 205 18.96 -5.65 -13.56
C LEU A 205 19.84 -6.86 -13.85
N SER A 206 20.57 -6.87 -14.98
CA SER A 206 21.50 -7.97 -15.33
C SER A 206 22.74 -7.95 -14.44
N SER A 207 23.39 -6.78 -14.31
CA SER A 207 24.52 -6.60 -13.39
C SER A 207 24.07 -6.39 -11.95
N PHE A 208 22.85 -5.88 -11.76
CA PHE A 208 22.32 -5.34 -10.50
C PHE A 208 23.21 -4.23 -9.93
N SER A 209 23.56 -3.28 -10.80
CA SER A 209 24.34 -2.09 -10.46
C SER A 209 23.65 -0.84 -10.98
N LYS A 210 23.86 0.29 -10.30
CA LYS A 210 23.52 1.60 -10.85
C LYS A 210 24.16 1.78 -12.23
N ASP A 211 23.35 2.25 -13.17
CA ASP A 211 23.70 2.50 -14.58
C ASP A 211 23.89 4.02 -14.80
N SER A 212 22.88 4.82 -14.44
CA SER A 212 22.87 6.27 -14.66
C SER A 212 21.88 6.99 -13.75
N ASP A 213 21.92 8.33 -13.77
CA ASP A 213 20.86 9.19 -13.26
C ASP A 213 20.19 9.96 -14.40
N ILE A 214 18.88 10.17 -14.31
CA ILE A 214 18.12 11.03 -15.20
C ILE A 214 17.58 12.21 -14.38
N ALA A 215 17.85 13.44 -14.81
CA ALA A 215 17.39 14.63 -14.11
C ALA A 215 15.86 14.79 -14.22
N VAL A 216 15.18 15.00 -13.10
CA VAL A 216 13.73 15.21 -13.00
C VAL A 216 13.44 16.44 -12.12
N ALA A 217 12.18 16.82 -11.99
CA ALA A 217 11.80 17.96 -11.15
C ALA A 217 11.94 17.62 -9.66
N LEU A 218 11.99 18.67 -8.82
CA LEU A 218 12.25 18.58 -7.38
C LEU A 218 11.24 17.68 -6.64
N ASN A 219 11.77 16.85 -5.75
CA ASN A 219 11.07 15.92 -4.88
C ASN A 219 10.19 14.89 -5.64
N PRO A 220 10.78 14.07 -6.53
CA PRO A 220 10.06 12.98 -7.20
C PRO A 220 9.66 11.91 -6.19
N THR A 221 8.38 11.54 -6.18
CA THR A 221 7.82 10.59 -5.18
C THR A 221 6.99 9.47 -5.79
N LYS A 222 6.44 9.67 -6.99
CA LYS A 222 5.66 8.65 -7.72
C LYS A 222 6.29 8.32 -9.05
N ILE A 223 6.23 7.04 -9.42
CA ILE A 223 6.66 6.58 -10.75
C ILE A 223 5.84 5.39 -11.22
N LYS A 224 5.42 5.42 -12.48
CA LYS A 224 4.67 4.35 -13.15
C LYS A 224 5.13 4.23 -14.59
N SER A 225 5.06 3.02 -15.15
CA SER A 225 5.25 2.80 -16.59
C SER A 225 3.98 2.26 -17.23
N ASP A 226 3.73 2.62 -18.48
CA ASP A 226 2.65 2.01 -19.27
C ASP A 226 3.14 0.78 -20.05
N LYS A 227 2.20 0.09 -20.70
CA LYS A 227 2.48 -1.07 -21.57
C LYS A 227 3.34 -0.74 -22.80
N ASN A 228 3.44 0.55 -23.17
CA ASN A 228 4.23 1.01 -24.31
C ASN A 228 5.68 1.31 -23.90
N GLY A 229 6.01 1.23 -22.60
CA GLY A 229 7.32 1.56 -22.06
C GLY A 229 7.54 3.05 -21.80
N ASN A 230 6.50 3.88 -21.84
CA ASN A 230 6.59 5.24 -21.33
C ASN A 230 6.69 5.21 -19.81
N ILE A 231 7.45 6.13 -19.23
CA ILE A 231 7.57 6.31 -17.78
C ILE A 231 6.97 7.67 -17.41
N TYR A 232 6.19 7.69 -16.35
CA TYR A 232 5.55 8.87 -15.79
C TYR A 232 6.07 9.10 -14.38
N ILE A 233 6.34 10.36 -14.03
CA ILE A 233 6.88 10.76 -12.74
C ILE A 233 6.02 11.88 -12.17
N ILE A 234 5.69 11.81 -10.88
CA ILE A 234 5.19 12.97 -10.13
C ILE A 234 6.29 13.45 -9.18
N SER A 235 6.61 14.72 -9.33
CA SER A 235 7.48 15.48 -8.44
C SER A 235 6.64 16.47 -7.64
N ASN A 236 6.77 16.48 -6.32
CA ASN A 236 5.92 17.27 -5.44
C ASN A 236 6.37 18.74 -5.29
N GLY A 237 7.57 19.07 -5.79
CA GLY A 237 8.16 20.39 -5.57
C GLY A 237 8.52 20.59 -4.10
N ASN A 238 8.33 21.81 -3.59
CA ASN A 238 8.72 22.18 -2.22
C ASN A 238 7.56 22.73 -1.37
N TYR A 239 6.33 22.67 -1.86
CA TYR A 239 5.12 23.16 -1.17
C TYR A 239 5.12 24.67 -0.85
N VAL A 240 6.00 25.46 -1.49
CA VAL A 240 6.09 26.91 -1.31
C VAL A 240 5.99 27.60 -2.68
N ASP A 241 7.04 27.55 -3.48
CA ASP A 241 7.17 28.26 -4.75
C ASP A 241 7.47 27.33 -5.94
N VAL A 242 7.87 26.08 -5.67
CA VAL A 242 7.99 25.03 -6.69
C VAL A 242 6.75 24.14 -6.62
N PRO A 243 5.81 24.24 -7.58
CA PRO A 243 4.61 23.42 -7.59
C PRO A 243 4.93 21.97 -7.95
N SER A 244 3.95 21.08 -7.73
CA SER A 244 4.05 19.71 -8.22
C SER A 244 4.10 19.67 -9.76
N SER A 245 4.67 18.61 -10.34
CA SER A 245 4.71 18.43 -11.79
C SER A 245 4.49 16.97 -12.18
N LEU A 246 3.80 16.77 -13.30
CA LEU A 246 3.68 15.49 -14.00
C LEU A 246 4.67 15.50 -15.16
N GLN A 247 5.57 14.52 -15.18
CA GLN A 247 6.63 14.38 -16.16
C GLN A 247 6.51 13.06 -16.91
N LYS A 248 7.00 13.02 -18.15
CA LYS A 248 7.00 11.84 -19.02
C LYS A 248 8.40 11.62 -19.60
N ILE A 249 8.81 10.36 -19.66
CA ILE A 249 9.91 9.86 -20.49
C ILE A 249 9.28 8.92 -21.51
N ALA A 250 9.45 9.23 -22.80
CA ALA A 250 8.94 8.39 -23.87
C ALA A 250 9.71 7.06 -23.94
N ALA A 251 9.06 5.99 -24.38
CA ALA A 251 9.70 4.69 -24.57
C ALA A 251 10.99 4.79 -25.41
N GLY A 252 12.07 4.20 -24.91
CA GLY A 252 13.39 4.23 -25.57
C GLY A 252 14.13 5.58 -25.50
N SER A 253 13.59 6.56 -24.77
CA SER A 253 14.22 7.87 -24.54
C SER A 253 14.75 7.98 -23.12
N ASN A 254 15.68 8.92 -22.90
CA ASN A 254 16.08 9.43 -21.59
C ASN A 254 15.71 10.91 -21.41
N ILE A 255 14.93 11.47 -22.35
CA ILE A 255 14.50 12.88 -22.30
C ILE A 255 13.24 12.97 -21.45
N VAL A 256 13.32 13.82 -20.43
CA VAL A 256 12.20 14.12 -19.54
C VAL A 256 11.45 15.33 -20.08
N THR A 257 10.13 15.23 -20.20
CA THR A 257 9.24 16.33 -20.58
C THR A 257 8.20 16.55 -19.48
N THR A 258 8.06 17.79 -19.03
CA THR A 258 6.94 18.17 -18.14
C THR A 258 5.66 18.27 -18.98
N ILE A 259 4.67 17.45 -18.65
CA ILE A 259 3.39 17.35 -19.36
C ILE A 259 2.21 17.90 -18.55
N GLY A 260 2.46 18.30 -17.30
CA GLY A 260 1.51 19.03 -16.46
C GLY A 260 2.21 19.70 -15.29
N THR A 261 1.75 20.90 -14.93
CA THR A 261 2.18 21.62 -13.72
C THR A 261 1.00 21.68 -12.77
N ASP A 262 1.27 21.40 -11.50
CA ASP A 262 0.31 21.27 -10.42
C ASP A 262 -0.86 20.28 -10.67
N ALA A 263 -0.62 19.30 -11.54
CA ALA A 263 -1.68 18.44 -12.06
C ALA A 263 -2.08 17.28 -11.12
N ALA A 264 -1.15 16.76 -10.33
CA ALA A 264 -1.36 15.55 -9.52
C ALA A 264 -0.36 15.42 -8.37
N THR A 265 -0.75 14.69 -7.33
CA THR A 265 0.09 14.22 -6.22
C THR A 265 0.13 12.71 -6.11
N ASN A 266 -0.75 12.00 -6.83
CA ASN A 266 -0.73 10.54 -6.98
C ASN A 266 -1.23 10.13 -8.37
N MET A 267 -0.87 8.92 -8.81
CA MET A 267 -1.27 8.40 -10.12
C MET A 267 -1.33 6.88 -10.17
N GLU A 268 -2.15 6.36 -11.07
CA GLU A 268 -2.18 4.93 -11.39
C GLU A 268 -2.49 4.68 -12.87
N ILE A 269 -1.97 3.60 -13.44
CA ILE A 269 -2.24 3.21 -14.83
C ILE A 269 -3.53 2.40 -14.91
N ALA A 270 -4.43 2.80 -15.83
CA ALA A 270 -5.64 2.07 -16.18
C ALA A 270 -5.78 1.99 -17.71
N GLY A 271 -5.32 0.89 -18.29
CA GLY A 271 -5.32 0.69 -19.75
C GLY A 271 -4.54 1.78 -20.48
N ASP A 272 -5.23 2.59 -21.28
CA ASP A 272 -4.66 3.70 -22.07
C ASP A 272 -4.79 5.07 -21.36
N LYS A 273 -5.09 5.07 -20.06
CA LYS A 273 -5.16 6.27 -19.22
C LYS A 273 -4.17 6.17 -18.08
N LEU A 274 -3.54 7.30 -17.76
CA LEU A 274 -2.90 7.51 -16.46
C LEU A 274 -3.90 8.31 -15.60
N LEU A 275 -4.49 7.65 -14.61
CA LEU A 275 -5.41 8.27 -13.66
C LEU A 275 -4.62 9.19 -12.74
N LEU A 276 -5.11 10.41 -12.55
CA LEU A 276 -4.43 11.46 -11.80
C LEU A 276 -5.29 11.92 -10.63
N MET A 277 -4.67 11.95 -9.46
CA MET A 277 -5.28 12.43 -8.23
C MET A 277 -4.48 13.61 -7.71
N LYS A 278 -5.14 14.72 -7.42
CA LYS A 278 -4.55 15.91 -6.81
C LYS A 278 -5.21 16.17 -5.47
N GLU A 279 -4.46 15.89 -4.41
CA GLU A 279 -4.86 16.31 -3.06
C GLU A 279 -4.43 17.77 -2.83
N VAL A 280 -5.35 18.58 -2.33
CA VAL A 280 -5.10 19.95 -1.90
C VAL A 280 -5.49 20.08 -0.44
N TYR A 281 -4.50 20.26 0.43
CA TYR A 281 -4.72 20.55 1.84
C TYR A 281 -4.84 22.05 2.06
N ASN A 282 -5.96 22.48 2.65
CA ASN A 282 -6.17 23.86 3.06
C ASN A 282 -5.79 23.99 4.55
N SER A 283 -4.70 24.72 4.81
CA SER A 283 -4.14 24.89 6.17
C SER A 283 -5.04 25.69 7.12
N GLU A 284 -5.82 26.64 6.59
CA GLU A 284 -6.73 27.48 7.38
C GLU A 284 -7.93 26.67 7.90
N THR A 285 -8.55 25.91 7.01
CA THR A 285 -9.73 25.08 7.33
C THR A 285 -9.37 23.70 7.89
N LYS A 286 -8.09 23.29 7.76
CA LYS A 286 -7.57 21.96 8.09
C LYS A 286 -8.32 20.83 7.37
N LYS A 287 -8.69 21.07 6.11
CA LYS A 287 -9.41 20.12 5.26
C LYS A 287 -8.60 19.81 4.00
N SER A 288 -8.59 18.56 3.59
CA SER A 288 -8.15 18.16 2.25
C SER A 288 -9.34 18.16 1.29
N THR A 289 -9.05 18.38 0.01
CA THR A 289 -9.94 18.09 -1.10
C THR A 289 -9.19 17.26 -2.12
N THR A 290 -9.92 16.45 -2.89
CA THR A 290 -9.34 15.62 -3.95
C THR A 290 -9.95 16.01 -5.29
N ALA A 291 -9.10 16.41 -6.24
CA ALA A 291 -9.48 16.58 -7.64
C ALA A 291 -9.00 15.38 -8.46
N LEU A 292 -9.86 14.92 -9.38
CA LEU A 292 -9.62 13.76 -10.23
C LEU A 292 -9.57 14.17 -11.70
N SER A 293 -8.52 13.74 -12.38
CA SER A 293 -8.34 13.93 -13.82
C SER A 293 -7.62 12.70 -14.41
N TYR A 294 -7.37 12.68 -15.71
CA TYR A 294 -6.51 11.66 -16.29
C TYR A 294 -5.68 12.22 -17.43
N TYR A 295 -4.51 11.65 -17.65
CA TYR A 295 -3.75 11.85 -18.87
C TYR A 295 -4.13 10.76 -19.87
N ASP A 296 -4.63 11.17 -21.03
CA ASP A 296 -4.90 10.27 -22.15
C ASP A 296 -3.56 9.95 -22.83
N ILE A 297 -3.13 8.69 -22.71
CA ILE A 297 -1.81 8.24 -23.16
C ILE A 297 -1.72 8.32 -24.69
N LYS A 298 -2.82 8.00 -25.38
CA LYS A 298 -2.88 7.99 -26.84
C LYS A 298 -2.88 9.40 -27.41
N GLU A 299 -3.70 10.27 -26.84
CA GLU A 299 -3.85 11.66 -27.29
C GLU A 299 -2.75 12.58 -26.74
N ASN A 300 -1.90 12.07 -25.84
CA ASN A 300 -0.81 12.79 -25.17
C ASN A 300 -1.24 14.09 -24.48
N LYS A 301 -2.41 14.09 -23.83
CA LYS A 301 -2.97 15.29 -23.19
C LYS A 301 -3.63 15.00 -21.85
N ILE A 302 -3.61 15.98 -20.96
CA ILE A 302 -4.41 15.95 -19.74
C ILE A 302 -5.88 16.23 -20.11
N VAL A 303 -6.77 15.43 -19.54
CA VAL A 303 -8.21 15.61 -19.58
C VAL A 303 -8.69 15.92 -18.18
N ASN A 304 -9.08 17.19 -17.96
CA ASN A 304 -9.58 17.71 -16.68
C ASN A 304 -11.04 17.29 -16.45
N LYS A 305 -11.26 15.98 -16.30
CA LYS A 305 -12.56 15.38 -16.01
C LYS A 305 -12.36 14.21 -15.06
N SER A 306 -13.26 14.08 -14.07
CA SER A 306 -13.30 12.88 -13.23
C SER A 306 -13.42 11.61 -14.08
N PHE A 307 -12.64 10.60 -13.72
CA PHE A 307 -12.68 9.27 -14.32
C PHE A 307 -13.63 8.31 -13.59
N VAL A 308 -14.32 8.78 -12.54
CA VAL A 308 -15.36 8.05 -11.80
C VAL A 308 -16.65 8.85 -11.70
N GLU A 309 -17.77 8.15 -11.48
CA GLU A 309 -19.08 8.75 -11.19
C GLU A 309 -19.03 9.62 -9.94
N GLU A 310 -19.31 10.92 -10.10
CA GLU A 310 -19.34 11.90 -9.02
C GLU A 310 -20.58 11.71 -8.12
N GLY A 311 -20.45 12.04 -6.84
CA GLY A 311 -21.55 12.02 -5.87
C GLY A 311 -22.01 10.63 -5.39
N LYS A 312 -21.38 9.55 -5.85
CA LYS A 312 -21.68 8.17 -5.41
C LYS A 312 -20.83 7.70 -4.22
N ALA A 313 -19.70 8.34 -3.99
CA ALA A 313 -18.82 8.10 -2.85
C ALA A 313 -18.23 9.43 -2.37
N ASP A 314 -17.95 9.54 -1.06
CA ASP A 314 -17.16 10.64 -0.52
C ASP A 314 -15.67 10.38 -0.76
N LEU A 315 -15.10 11.11 -1.72
CA LEU A 315 -13.70 11.00 -2.12
C LEU A 315 -12.87 12.20 -1.63
N THR A 316 -13.40 13.00 -0.69
CA THR A 316 -12.77 14.25 -0.24
C THR A 316 -11.34 14.04 0.27
N ASN A 317 -11.13 12.98 1.06
CA ASN A 317 -9.82 12.60 1.61
C ASN A 317 -9.31 11.30 0.97
N THR A 318 -9.23 11.27 -0.36
CA THR A 318 -8.65 10.10 -1.04
C THR A 318 -7.17 10.01 -0.71
N TYR A 319 -6.80 8.86 -0.13
CA TYR A 319 -5.47 8.58 0.35
C TYR A 319 -4.64 7.80 -0.68
N ASN A 320 -5.26 6.88 -1.42
CA ASN A 320 -4.58 6.10 -2.44
C ASN A 320 -5.53 5.66 -3.58
N ILE A 321 -4.97 5.38 -4.74
CA ILE A 321 -5.66 4.83 -5.91
C ILE A 321 -4.89 3.61 -6.42
N THR A 322 -5.60 2.51 -6.63
CA THR A 322 -5.08 1.28 -7.22
C THR A 322 -6.04 0.77 -8.28
N VAL A 323 -5.54 0.05 -9.27
CA VAL A 323 -6.35 -0.47 -10.38
C VAL A 323 -6.12 -1.96 -10.50
N ASP A 324 -7.21 -2.73 -10.55
CA ASP A 324 -7.14 -4.16 -10.80
C ASP A 324 -6.62 -4.39 -12.23
N PRO A 325 -5.43 -4.99 -12.43
CA PRO A 325 -4.86 -5.16 -13.75
C PRO A 325 -5.67 -6.10 -14.65
N LEU A 326 -6.55 -6.94 -14.09
CA LEU A 326 -7.39 -7.87 -14.85
C LEU A 326 -8.69 -7.21 -15.33
N THR A 327 -9.35 -6.47 -14.44
CA THR A 327 -10.70 -5.92 -14.70
C THR A 327 -10.70 -4.43 -15.04
N ASN A 328 -9.59 -3.73 -14.79
CA ASN A 328 -9.48 -2.27 -14.75
C ASN A 328 -10.40 -1.60 -13.71
N ASN A 329 -10.97 -2.37 -12.77
CA ASN A 329 -11.72 -1.77 -11.67
C ASN A 329 -10.80 -0.84 -10.86
N ILE A 330 -11.33 0.30 -10.48
CA ILE A 330 -10.61 1.38 -9.82
C ILE A 330 -10.96 1.35 -8.34
N TYR A 331 -9.95 1.25 -7.50
CA TYR A 331 -10.04 1.15 -6.06
C TYR A 331 -9.49 2.44 -5.44
N MET A 332 -10.38 3.23 -4.86
CA MET A 332 -10.05 4.50 -4.22
C MET A 332 -10.16 4.37 -2.71
N ALA A 333 -9.02 4.44 -2.02
CA ALA A 333 -8.94 4.41 -0.58
C ALA A 333 -9.14 5.82 -0.01
N THR A 334 -9.94 5.96 1.04
CA THR A 334 -10.11 7.22 1.77
C THR A 334 -9.72 7.06 3.23
N SER A 335 -9.13 8.11 3.82
CA SER A 335 -8.71 8.13 5.22
C SER A 335 -8.86 9.52 5.81
N ASP A 336 -9.31 9.60 7.06
CA ASP A 336 -9.26 10.83 7.87
C ASP A 336 -8.04 10.86 8.80
N TYR A 337 -7.11 9.93 8.60
CA TYR A 337 -5.88 9.73 9.36
C TYR A 337 -6.06 9.29 10.82
N LYS A 338 -7.31 8.99 11.23
CA LYS A 338 -7.65 8.69 12.63
C LYS A 338 -8.49 7.43 12.79
N ASN A 339 -9.50 7.27 11.95
CA ASN A 339 -10.47 6.20 12.01
C ASN A 339 -10.22 5.20 10.87
N GLU A 340 -10.98 4.11 10.92
CA GLU A 340 -10.97 3.10 9.85
C GLU A 340 -11.33 3.73 8.50
N GLY A 341 -10.42 3.58 7.54
CA GLY A 341 -10.58 4.08 6.18
C GLY A 341 -11.64 3.30 5.40
N ASN A 342 -12.03 3.84 4.24
CA ASN A 342 -12.93 3.16 3.32
C ASN A 342 -12.21 2.82 2.02
N MET A 343 -12.69 1.78 1.36
CA MET A 343 -12.33 1.46 -0.02
C MET A 343 -13.58 1.61 -0.88
N HIS A 344 -13.51 2.47 -1.90
CA HIS A 344 -14.57 2.68 -2.88
C HIS A 344 -14.17 2.03 -4.20
N ILE A 345 -15.03 1.18 -4.74
CA ILE A 345 -14.78 0.43 -5.96
C ILE A 345 -15.64 1.02 -7.08
N PHE A 346 -14.98 1.35 -8.18
CA PHE A 346 -15.60 1.72 -9.45
C PHE A 346 -15.18 0.70 -10.52
N ASN A 347 -16.03 0.48 -11.51
CA ASN A 347 -15.67 -0.37 -12.64
C ASN A 347 -14.69 0.36 -13.59
N GLY A 348 -14.11 -0.34 -14.56
CA GLY A 348 -13.17 0.26 -15.51
C GLY A 348 -13.70 1.40 -16.40
N ASN A 349 -15.03 1.61 -16.43
CA ASN A 349 -15.67 2.74 -17.09
C ASN A 349 -15.95 3.91 -16.14
N GLY A 350 -15.59 3.78 -14.86
CA GLY A 350 -15.82 4.78 -13.81
C GLY A 350 -17.15 4.63 -13.08
N GLY A 351 -17.96 3.62 -13.38
CA GLY A 351 -19.25 3.42 -12.73
C GLY A 351 -19.12 2.93 -11.30
N TYR A 352 -19.85 3.51 -10.34
CA TYR A 352 -19.76 3.09 -8.94
C TYR A 352 -20.26 1.65 -8.76
N VAL A 353 -19.50 0.85 -8.02
CA VAL A 353 -19.85 -0.55 -7.72
C VAL A 353 -20.31 -0.67 -6.26
N LYS A 354 -19.41 -0.39 -5.31
CA LYS A 354 -19.66 -0.52 -3.87
C LYS A 354 -18.55 0.10 -3.04
N SER A 355 -18.71 0.12 -1.73
CA SER A 355 -17.65 0.46 -0.78
C SER A 355 -17.67 -0.44 0.45
N PHE A 356 -16.53 -0.57 1.11
CA PHE A 356 -16.39 -1.31 2.36
C PHE A 356 -15.36 -0.67 3.29
N LYS A 357 -15.44 -1.03 4.57
CA LYS A 357 -14.51 -0.60 5.62
C LYS A 357 -13.23 -1.42 5.59
N THR A 358 -12.08 -0.75 5.64
CA THR A 358 -10.77 -1.35 5.29
C THR A 358 -10.09 -2.12 6.41
N GLY A 359 -10.63 -2.14 7.62
CA GLY A 359 -10.06 -2.79 8.79
C GLY A 359 -8.88 -2.07 9.42
N GLY A 360 -8.53 -0.88 8.96
CA GLY A 360 -7.41 -0.13 9.52
C GLY A 360 -7.39 1.33 9.09
N ILE A 361 -6.38 2.04 9.57
CA ILE A 361 -6.18 3.46 9.30
C ILE A 361 -5.20 3.61 8.13
N ASN A 362 -5.43 4.60 7.26
CA ASN A 362 -4.57 4.93 6.13
C ASN A 362 -4.34 3.74 5.17
N PRO A 363 -5.36 3.36 4.37
CA PRO A 363 -5.25 2.22 3.47
C PRO A 363 -4.30 2.55 2.31
N MET A 364 -3.14 1.89 2.27
CA MET A 364 -2.08 2.10 1.28
C MET A 364 -2.46 1.64 -0.13
N GLY A 365 -3.54 0.89 -0.29
CA GLY A 365 -4.03 0.43 -1.59
C GLY A 365 -4.70 -0.94 -1.52
N ALA A 366 -5.26 -1.35 -2.65
CA ALA A 366 -5.74 -2.70 -2.89
C ALA A 366 -4.69 -3.49 -3.70
N TYR A 367 -4.45 -4.74 -3.29
CA TYR A 367 -3.43 -5.62 -3.85
C TYR A 367 -4.07 -6.93 -4.29
N PHE A 368 -3.94 -7.24 -5.58
CA PHE A 368 -4.79 -8.22 -6.26
C PHE A 368 -4.16 -9.62 -6.25
N ILE A 369 -4.96 -10.63 -5.88
CA ILE A 369 -4.54 -12.04 -5.86
C ILE A 369 -4.43 -12.65 -7.26
N THR A 370 -5.02 -11.97 -8.25
CA THR A 370 -5.02 -12.34 -9.66
C THR A 370 -3.60 -12.67 -10.09
N GLY A 371 -3.40 -13.94 -10.46
CA GLY A 371 -2.08 -14.45 -10.83
C GLY A 371 -1.53 -13.61 -11.96
N ALA A 372 -0.42 -12.91 -11.71
CA ALA A 372 0.49 -12.57 -12.80
C ALA A 372 0.85 -13.91 -13.45
N LYS A 373 0.30 -14.14 -14.65
CA LYS A 373 0.71 -15.25 -15.49
C LYS A 373 2.16 -15.06 -15.92
#